data_AF-A0A388KMS0-F1
#
_entry.id   AF-A0A388KMS0-F1
#
_cell.length_a   1.000
_cell.length_b   1.000
_cell.length_c   1.000
_cell.angle_alpha   90.00
_cell.angle_beta   90.00
_cell.angle_gamma   90.00
#
_symmetry.space_group_name_H-M   'P 1'
#
loop_
_entity.id
_entity.type
_entity.pdbx_description
1 polymer ?
#
loop_
_entity_poly.entity_id
_entity_poly.type
_entity_poly.pdbx_seq_one_letter_code
_entity_poly.pdbx_strand_id
1 'polypeptide(L)'
;MRCWGEHLNCIKKGGTKRGRIMYNWLGKVGFEKYVAIPVYFCRDRAELEVVERTLIRTWSPSLNTRGAKKKTRKRRRKGKKERRGQWVRKVGTMGNNIGQEGKILELRTFSGSPAVRIVDFLRNMVKQSHGTGVEVLSNGGKTWSDGWRVVRRLFGGTCIVVGRKTRPLRKCKRLLETEGRLVMRDVVEALPRTLKMKQDLIGMFKNKRKRKRLFEKTVDELVSYYGAAKLFSEKGSRTRARRMLSDVFRRKFGMNVRRRIIVKVEYDDRVRKSEVVRLVRSGVGRLQLTRSVVGMVRRRARVVWTRSQNVGEILHNHRRYAADGVFGCTCIDMSFPRLGGHVHFRLGELTECPDIARNAKNVPRDGGNGVLTRLAKELSNAVDDVSWLGKDVGKISFSLEEVGRCVGRSGADTSGDLTTVRQLAARLDGLVRTPLDRNPGDKLVMCPFVYGEAMKATFVENDGYEVCERKEGVILSEIRGEF
;
A
#
# COMPACT_ATOMS: atom_id res chain seq x y z
N MET A 1 7.28 44.03 22.30
CA MET A 1 7.87 45.16 23.05
C MET A 1 7.49 45.19 24.54
N ARG A 2 6.19 45.17 24.91
CA ARG A 2 5.75 45.28 26.33
C ARG A 2 6.46 44.31 27.30
N CYS A 3 6.58 43.02 26.97
CA CYS A 3 7.26 42.03 27.82
C CYS A 3 8.76 42.32 28.03
N TRP A 4 9.46 42.85 27.02
CA TRP A 4 10.86 43.25 27.19
C TRP A 4 10.97 44.45 28.14
N GLY A 5 10.06 45.42 28.00
CA GLY A 5 9.92 46.54 28.94
C GLY A 5 9.68 46.07 30.37
N GLU A 6 8.87 45.03 30.58
CA GLU A 6 8.70 44.40 31.91
C GLU A 6 10.00 43.80 32.46
N HIS A 7 10.80 43.12 31.61
CA HIS A 7 12.11 42.60 32.02
C HIS A 7 13.09 43.73 32.41
N LEU A 8 13.15 44.81 31.64
CA LEU A 8 13.98 45.98 31.95
C LEU A 8 13.52 46.68 33.22
N ASN A 9 12.20 46.85 33.39
CA ASN A 9 11.63 47.45 34.60
C ASN A 9 11.90 46.61 35.85
N CYS A 10 11.89 45.27 35.74
CA CYS A 10 12.27 44.39 36.85
C CYS A 10 13.74 44.59 37.28
N ILE A 11 14.63 44.81 36.31
CA ILE A 11 16.06 45.06 36.57
C ILE A 11 16.23 46.44 37.24
N LYS A 12 15.64 47.49 36.66
CA LYS A 12 15.75 48.87 37.17
C LYS A 12 15.20 49.03 38.59
N LYS A 13 14.13 48.33 38.93
CA LYS A 13 13.49 48.41 40.25
C LYS A 13 14.21 47.59 41.34
N GLY A 14 15.34 46.95 41.04
CA GLY A 14 16.12 46.17 42.03
C GLY A 14 15.32 45.05 42.70
N GLY A 15 14.27 44.55 42.05
CA GLY A 15 13.29 43.67 42.68
C GLY A 15 13.93 42.38 43.24
N THR A 16 13.69 42.10 44.51
CA THR A 16 14.24 40.99 45.33
C THR A 16 13.84 39.58 44.87
N LYS A 17 13.39 39.38 43.62
CA LYS A 17 13.09 38.06 43.04
C LYS A 17 14.40 37.30 42.70
N ARG A 18 15.19 37.05 43.76
CA ARG A 18 16.32 36.10 43.81
C ARG A 18 15.80 34.75 43.30
N GLY A 19 16.26 34.34 42.12
CA GLY A 19 15.95 32.99 41.61
C GLY A 19 15.91 32.83 40.10
N ARG A 20 16.02 33.89 39.29
CA ARG A 20 16.07 33.75 37.83
C ARG A 20 17.46 34.10 37.31
N ILE A 21 18.18 33.07 36.85
CA ILE A 21 19.52 33.13 36.22
C ILE A 21 19.64 34.28 35.21
N MET A 22 18.58 34.52 34.43
CA MET A 22 18.52 35.60 33.44
C MET A 22 18.73 37.01 34.05
N TYR A 23 18.09 37.36 35.16
CA TYR A 23 18.23 38.71 35.73
C TYR A 23 19.61 38.91 36.36
N ASN A 24 20.17 37.87 36.98
CA ASN A 24 21.55 37.90 37.47
C ASN A 24 22.55 38.08 36.32
N TRP A 25 22.29 37.43 35.18
CA TRP A 25 23.13 37.57 34.00
C TRP A 25 23.01 38.97 33.39
N LEU A 26 21.78 39.47 33.21
CA LEU A 26 21.53 40.82 32.66
C LEU A 26 22.11 41.92 33.55
N GLY A 27 22.04 41.79 34.88
CA GLY A 27 22.66 42.75 35.80
C GLY A 27 24.19 42.73 35.77
N LYS A 28 24.81 41.58 35.48
CA LYS A 28 26.28 41.43 35.39
C LYS A 28 26.84 41.89 34.05
N VAL A 29 26.16 41.57 32.95
CA VAL A 29 26.66 41.81 31.59
C VAL A 29 26.18 43.14 31.01
N GLY A 30 25.08 43.69 31.55
CA GLY A 30 24.40 44.86 31.01
C GLY A 30 23.27 44.45 30.05
N PHE A 31 22.13 45.14 30.13
CA PHE A 31 20.98 44.85 29.27
C PHE A 31 21.16 45.37 27.85
N GLU A 32 22.03 46.37 27.65
CA GLU A 32 22.44 46.93 26.37
C GLU A 32 23.21 45.93 25.50
N LYS A 33 23.78 44.88 26.12
CA LYS A 33 24.39 43.75 25.41
C LYS A 33 23.38 42.72 24.93
N TYR A 34 22.09 42.91 25.23
CA TYR A 34 21.01 42.02 24.81
C TYR A 34 20.30 42.56 23.58
N VAL A 35 20.23 41.75 22.52
CA VAL A 35 19.45 42.06 21.33
C VAL A 35 18.18 41.23 21.33
N ALA A 36 17.02 41.90 21.38
CA ALA A 36 15.73 41.24 21.26
C ALA A 36 15.39 41.06 19.76
N ILE A 37 15.52 39.83 19.27
CA ILE A 37 15.20 39.49 17.88
C ILE A 37 13.80 38.84 17.84
N PRO A 38 12.84 39.37 17.08
CA PRO A 38 11.56 38.71 16.88
C PRO A 38 11.75 37.47 16.00
N VAL A 39 11.58 36.29 16.61
CA VAL A 39 11.79 35.00 15.93
C VAL A 39 10.50 34.41 15.32
N TYR A 40 9.33 34.90 15.75
CA TYR A 40 8.04 34.40 15.31
C TYR A 40 6.91 35.41 15.57
N PHE A 41 5.93 35.49 14.66
CA PHE A 41 4.79 36.40 14.77
C PHE A 41 3.48 35.61 14.64
N CYS A 42 2.62 35.69 15.65
CA CYS A 42 1.27 35.15 15.62
C CYS A 42 0.37 35.98 16.53
N ARG A 43 -0.91 36.13 16.14
CA ARG A 43 -1.92 36.83 16.95
C ARG A 43 -2.47 35.95 18.08
N ASP A 44 -2.42 34.63 17.92
CA ASP A 44 -2.88 33.68 18.93
C ASP A 44 -1.79 33.43 19.98
N ARG A 45 -2.08 33.85 21.21
CA ARG A 45 -1.21 33.62 22.38
C ARG A 45 -0.93 32.13 22.62
N ALA A 46 -1.90 31.24 22.40
CA ALA A 46 -1.72 29.81 22.62
C ALA A 46 -0.70 29.21 21.64
N GLU A 47 -0.70 29.66 20.38
CA GLU A 47 0.30 29.27 19.37
C GLU A 47 1.68 29.83 19.74
N LEU A 48 1.77 31.09 20.19
CA LEU A 48 3.02 31.69 20.68
C LEU A 48 3.64 30.89 21.83
N GLU A 49 2.84 30.47 22.82
CA GLU A 49 3.30 29.65 23.95
C GLU A 49 3.79 28.26 23.51
N VAL A 50 3.27 27.70 22.42
CA VAL A 50 3.75 26.44 21.83
C VAL A 50 5.05 26.65 21.06
N VAL A 51 5.15 27.73 20.28
CA VAL A 51 6.38 28.11 19.59
C VAL A 51 7.50 28.35 20.60
N GLU A 52 7.25 29.13 21.64
CA GLU A 52 8.22 29.41 22.71
C GLU A 52 8.73 28.10 23.33
N ARG A 53 7.84 27.21 23.76
CA ARG A 53 8.22 25.90 24.31
C ARG A 53 9.02 25.06 23.33
N THR A 54 8.70 25.14 22.04
CA THR A 54 9.39 24.42 20.98
C THR A 54 10.80 24.96 20.76
N LEU A 55 10.97 26.28 20.71
CA LEU A 55 12.26 26.94 20.58
C LEU A 55 13.14 26.70 21.81
N ILE A 56 12.60 26.83 23.03
CA ILE A 56 13.33 26.52 24.26
C ILE A 56 13.82 25.07 24.26
N ARG A 57 12.99 24.12 23.84
CA ARG A 57 13.39 22.70 23.77
C ARG A 57 14.48 22.46 22.73
N THR A 58 14.40 23.14 21.59
CA THR A 58 15.32 22.95 20.46
C THR A 58 16.66 23.63 20.71
N TRP A 59 16.65 24.90 21.12
CA TRP A 59 17.86 25.69 21.36
C TRP A 59 18.47 25.45 22.74
N SER A 60 17.68 24.98 23.71
CA SER A 60 18.11 24.74 25.10
C SER A 60 18.92 25.92 25.70
N PRO A 61 18.40 27.16 25.63
CA PRO A 61 19.15 28.33 26.08
C PRO A 61 19.48 28.25 27.57
N SER A 62 20.73 28.57 27.93
CA SER A 62 21.29 28.41 29.28
C SER A 62 20.58 29.27 30.33
N LEU A 63 19.95 30.37 29.92
CA LEU A 63 19.26 31.31 30.79
C LEU A 63 17.80 30.91 31.09
N ASN A 64 17.24 29.94 30.35
CA ASN A 64 15.86 29.48 30.56
C ASN A 64 15.80 28.41 31.66
N THR A 65 15.31 28.82 32.83
CA THR A 65 15.21 27.96 34.02
C THR A 65 13.87 27.24 34.13
N ARG A 66 12.79 27.80 33.55
CA ARG A 66 11.46 27.19 33.56
C ARG A 66 11.43 25.95 32.65
N GLY A 67 11.03 24.82 33.22
CA GLY A 67 10.93 23.55 32.48
C GLY A 67 12.22 22.73 32.41
N ALA A 68 13.35 23.26 32.91
CA ALA A 68 14.51 22.44 33.20
C ALA A 68 14.11 21.41 34.26
N LYS A 69 13.88 20.16 33.83
CA LYS A 69 13.58 19.07 34.76
C LYS A 69 14.70 19.07 35.80
N LYS A 70 14.37 19.36 37.07
CA LYS A 70 15.30 19.14 38.20
C LYS A 70 15.87 17.75 37.95
N LYS A 71 17.18 17.64 37.71
CA LYS A 71 17.82 16.37 37.37
C LYS A 71 17.49 15.42 38.52
N THR A 72 16.50 14.55 38.33
CA THR A 72 16.12 13.53 39.30
C THR A 72 17.40 12.79 39.66
N ARG A 73 17.71 12.74 40.97
CA ARG A 73 18.90 12.14 41.62
C ARG A 73 19.83 11.41 40.65
N LYS A 74 21.08 11.91 40.54
CA LYS A 74 22.20 11.36 39.75
C LYS A 74 22.05 9.84 39.55
N ARG A 75 21.50 9.42 38.39
CA ARG A 75 21.80 8.07 37.89
C ARG A 75 23.32 7.95 37.87
N ARG A 76 23.87 6.91 38.52
CA ARG A 76 25.31 6.61 38.59
C ARG A 76 25.95 7.02 37.26
N ARG A 77 26.86 7.99 37.34
CA ARG A 77 27.50 8.63 36.18
C ARG A 77 28.11 7.49 35.35
N LYS A 78 27.60 7.29 34.13
CA LYS A 78 28.16 6.28 33.21
C LYS A 78 29.67 6.46 33.09
N GLY A 79 30.41 5.34 33.04
CA GLY A 79 31.87 5.33 33.04
C GLY A 79 32.47 6.18 31.92
N LYS A 80 33.71 6.67 32.10
CA LYS A 80 34.41 7.53 31.11
C LYS A 80 34.44 6.89 29.71
N LYS A 81 34.56 5.56 29.64
CA LYS A 81 34.56 4.76 28.40
C LYS A 81 33.18 4.73 27.71
N GLU A 82 32.08 4.54 28.44
CA GLU A 82 30.71 4.66 27.89
C GLU A 82 30.41 6.07 27.38
N ARG A 83 30.95 7.10 28.06
CA ARG A 83 30.79 8.50 27.64
C ARG A 83 31.52 8.81 26.33
N ARG A 84 32.75 8.29 26.12
CA ARG A 84 33.48 8.44 24.84
C ARG A 84 32.76 7.76 23.69
N GLY A 85 32.30 6.51 23.86
CA GLY A 85 31.60 5.79 22.78
C GLY A 85 30.28 6.44 22.36
N GLN A 86 29.56 7.07 23.30
CA GLN A 86 28.32 7.78 22.99
C GLN A 86 28.58 9.16 22.34
N TRP A 87 29.69 9.82 22.68
CA TRP A 87 30.09 11.08 22.05
C TRP A 87 30.51 10.86 20.60
N VAL A 88 31.32 9.83 20.30
CA VAL A 88 31.71 9.48 18.91
C VAL A 88 30.48 9.16 18.04
N ARG A 89 29.49 8.41 18.56
CA ARG A 89 28.21 8.17 17.84
C ARG A 89 27.37 9.44 17.68
N LYS A 90 27.41 10.36 18.65
CA LYS A 90 26.67 11.62 18.56
C LYS A 90 27.31 12.59 17.57
N VAL A 91 28.64 12.70 17.55
CA VAL A 91 29.37 13.60 16.65
C VAL A 91 29.21 13.16 15.19
N GLY A 92 29.31 11.85 14.90
CA GLY A 92 29.05 11.34 13.54
C GLY A 92 27.61 11.54 13.04
N THR A 93 26.63 11.68 13.93
CA THR A 93 25.22 11.92 13.56
C THR A 93 24.84 13.41 13.62
N MET A 94 25.56 14.23 14.39
CA MET A 94 25.31 15.67 14.53
C MET A 94 26.08 16.50 13.50
N GLY A 95 27.22 16.03 12.98
CA GLY A 95 28.05 16.79 12.03
C GLY A 95 27.32 17.32 10.79
N ASN A 96 26.32 16.59 10.28
CA ASN A 96 25.55 17.02 9.09
C ASN A 96 24.28 17.85 9.38
N ASN A 97 23.94 18.15 10.63
CA ASN A 97 22.69 18.85 10.97
C ASN A 97 22.87 20.11 11.83
N ILE A 98 24.09 20.47 12.21
CA ILE A 98 24.34 21.61 13.12
C ILE A 98 24.11 22.99 12.46
N GLY A 99 24.02 23.07 11.12
CA GLY A 99 23.80 24.35 10.41
C GLY A 99 22.38 24.64 9.91
N GLN A 100 21.45 23.67 9.94
CA GLN A 100 20.07 23.95 9.52
C GLN A 100 19.19 24.23 10.73
N GLU A 101 19.12 25.51 11.10
CA GLU A 101 18.08 26.03 11.98
C GLU A 101 16.71 25.67 11.39
N GLY A 102 16.13 24.58 11.90
CA GLY A 102 14.92 24.03 11.32
C GLY A 102 13.73 24.94 11.57
N LYS A 103 13.27 25.63 10.53
CA LYS A 103 11.96 26.31 10.47
C LYS A 103 10.88 25.46 11.16
N ILE A 104 10.05 26.09 12.00
CA ILE A 104 8.93 25.40 12.65
C ILE A 104 7.91 25.02 11.59
N LEU A 105 7.45 23.76 11.63
CA LEU A 105 6.44 23.28 10.70
C LEU A 105 5.11 23.97 10.99
N GLU A 106 4.58 24.63 9.98
CA GLU A 106 3.24 25.22 9.98
C GLU A 106 2.40 24.56 8.90
N LEU A 107 1.15 24.32 9.24
CA LEU A 107 0.14 23.91 8.27
C LEU A 107 -0.96 24.98 8.22
N ARG A 108 -1.42 25.31 7.03
CA ARG A 108 -2.59 26.16 6.83
C ARG A 108 -3.54 25.56 5.80
N THR A 109 -4.83 25.74 6.00
CA THR A 109 -5.81 25.59 4.92
C THR A 109 -5.78 26.82 4.03
N PHE A 110 -6.42 26.77 2.86
CA PHE A 110 -6.43 27.90 1.92
C PHE A 110 -7.00 29.20 2.53
N SER A 111 -8.03 29.08 3.36
CA SER A 111 -8.71 30.20 4.02
C SER A 111 -8.30 30.40 5.49
N GLY A 112 -7.43 29.55 6.04
CA GLY A 112 -7.12 29.51 7.47
C GLY A 112 -5.80 30.20 7.84
N SER A 113 -5.72 30.63 9.09
CA SER A 113 -4.45 31.05 9.69
C SER A 113 -3.47 29.86 9.81
N PRO A 114 -2.15 30.08 9.69
CA PRO A 114 -1.17 29.05 9.94
C PRO A 114 -1.28 28.53 11.38
N ALA A 115 -1.23 27.21 11.54
CA ALA A 115 -1.23 26.54 12.82
C ALA A 115 0.10 25.81 13.02
N VAL A 116 0.77 26.06 14.14
CA VAL A 116 1.91 25.26 14.58
C VAL A 116 1.45 24.05 15.38
N ARG A 117 0.29 24.10 16.05
CA ARG A 117 -0.30 22.95 16.77
C ARG A 117 -0.95 21.94 15.81
N ILE A 118 -0.10 21.14 15.17
CA ILE A 118 -0.50 20.15 14.16
C ILE A 118 -1.59 19.18 14.66
N VAL A 119 -1.55 18.77 15.92
CA VAL A 119 -2.57 17.89 16.51
C VAL A 119 -3.95 18.56 16.50
N ASP A 120 -4.03 19.80 16.96
CA ASP A 120 -5.31 20.51 17.07
C ASP A 120 -5.80 20.95 15.68
N PHE A 121 -4.88 21.34 14.79
CA PHE A 121 -5.15 21.54 13.36
C PHE A 121 -5.83 20.30 12.76
N LEU A 122 -5.25 19.11 12.94
CA LEU A 122 -5.82 17.87 12.40
C LEU A 122 -7.15 17.48 13.07
N ARG A 123 -7.35 17.77 14.37
CA ARG A 123 -8.64 17.55 15.05
C ARG A 123 -9.75 18.38 14.44
N ASN A 124 -9.48 19.65 14.16
CA ASN A 124 -10.45 20.54 13.52
C ASN A 124 -10.84 20.02 12.12
N MET A 125 -9.90 19.37 11.41
CA MET A 125 -10.16 18.77 10.11
C MET A 125 -10.92 17.43 10.14
N VAL A 126 -11.03 16.75 11.30
CA VAL A 126 -11.72 15.44 11.37
C VAL A 126 -13.17 15.58 10.89
N LYS A 127 -13.86 16.65 11.27
CA LYS A 127 -15.25 16.90 10.85
C LYS A 127 -15.37 17.26 9.36
N GLN A 128 -14.39 17.99 8.83
CA GLN A 128 -14.44 18.60 7.49
C GLN A 128 -14.01 17.65 6.36
N SER A 129 -13.22 16.62 6.66
CA SER A 129 -12.52 15.81 5.65
C SER A 129 -13.21 14.48 5.29
N HIS A 130 -14.45 14.28 5.72
CA HIS A 130 -15.22 13.09 5.38
C HIS A 130 -15.68 13.16 3.92
N GLY A 131 -15.03 12.39 3.05
CA GLY A 131 -15.36 12.29 1.62
C GLY A 131 -14.79 13.42 0.75
N THR A 132 -14.47 14.58 1.32
CA THR A 132 -13.85 15.71 0.63
C THR A 132 -12.35 15.79 0.95
N GLY A 133 -11.55 16.07 -0.08
CA GLY A 133 -10.13 16.38 0.11
C GLY A 133 -9.97 17.83 0.58
N VAL A 134 -9.24 18.04 1.67
CA VAL A 134 -8.93 19.39 2.15
C VAL A 134 -7.50 19.74 1.74
N GLU A 135 -7.36 20.84 1.02
CA GLU A 135 -6.05 21.38 0.66
C GLU A 135 -5.36 22.00 1.87
N VAL A 136 -4.13 21.57 2.10
CA VAL A 136 -3.26 22.02 3.18
C VAL A 136 -1.93 22.46 2.58
N LEU A 137 -1.50 23.67 2.89
CA LEU A 137 -0.17 24.15 2.56
C LEU A 137 0.78 23.88 3.73
N SER A 138 1.92 23.28 3.45
CA SER A 138 3.06 23.18 4.37
C SER A 138 4.09 24.24 4.05
N ASN A 139 4.67 24.85 5.10
CA ASN A 139 5.76 25.81 4.99
C ASN A 139 7.16 25.17 4.89
N GLY A 140 7.27 23.83 4.83
CA GLY A 140 8.53 23.11 4.74
C GLY A 140 9.35 23.04 6.04
N GLY A 141 8.74 23.36 7.19
CA GLY A 141 9.43 23.28 8.47
C GLY A 141 9.81 21.86 8.88
N LYS A 142 10.96 21.71 9.53
CA LYS A 142 11.47 20.42 10.06
C LYS A 142 11.20 20.25 11.55
N THR A 143 10.86 21.34 12.24
CA THR A 143 10.65 21.35 13.69
C THR A 143 9.18 21.18 14.02
N TRP A 144 8.81 20.00 14.54
CA TRP A 144 7.44 19.67 14.92
C TRP A 144 7.17 20.06 16.38
N SER A 145 6.27 21.01 16.60
CA SER A 145 5.82 21.48 17.93
C SER A 145 5.31 20.33 18.82
N ASP A 146 4.28 19.62 18.36
CA ASP A 146 3.66 18.46 19.02
C ASP A 146 4.55 17.21 18.97
N GLY A 147 5.61 17.26 18.15
CA GLY A 147 6.49 16.14 17.85
C GLY A 147 5.88 15.14 16.88
N TRP A 148 6.62 14.83 15.82
CA TRP A 148 6.20 13.86 14.79
C TRP A 148 5.71 12.52 15.35
N ARG A 149 6.32 12.03 16.45
CA ARG A 149 5.92 10.76 17.07
C ARG A 149 4.48 10.79 17.58
N VAL A 150 4.00 11.92 18.09
CA VAL A 150 2.62 12.10 18.59
C VAL A 150 1.67 12.20 17.42
N VAL A 151 1.93 13.08 16.45
CA VAL A 151 1.14 13.24 15.21
C VAL A 151 1.01 11.90 14.48
N ARG A 152 2.12 11.19 14.26
CA ARG A 152 2.13 9.87 13.62
C ARG A 152 1.32 8.82 14.41
N ARG A 153 1.29 8.90 15.73
CA ARG A 153 0.56 7.96 16.59
C ARG A 153 -0.94 8.22 16.54
N LEU A 154 -1.35 9.49 16.57
CA LEU A 154 -2.76 9.90 16.58
C LEU A 154 -3.35 9.85 15.17
N PHE A 155 -2.70 10.48 14.19
CA PHE A 155 -3.25 10.70 12.86
C PHE A 155 -2.55 9.89 11.77
N GLY A 156 -1.71 8.91 12.13
CA GLY A 156 -0.93 8.16 11.15
C GLY A 156 -1.73 7.37 10.12
N GLY A 157 -3.06 7.24 10.33
CA GLY A 157 -4.02 6.63 9.41
C GLY A 157 -4.61 7.59 8.37
N THR A 158 -4.54 8.91 8.59
CA THR A 158 -5.01 9.94 7.66
C THR A 158 -4.39 9.74 6.27
N CYS A 159 -5.17 9.91 5.21
CA CYS A 159 -4.71 9.76 3.84
C CYS A 159 -4.22 11.10 3.28
N ILE A 160 -3.06 11.09 2.62
CA ILE A 160 -2.49 12.24 1.91
C ILE A 160 -2.39 11.88 0.44
N VAL A 161 -2.99 12.70 -0.42
CA VAL A 161 -2.90 12.57 -1.88
C VAL A 161 -1.67 13.33 -2.36
N VAL A 162 -0.83 12.64 -3.12
CA VAL A 162 0.42 13.16 -3.70
C VAL A 162 0.42 12.77 -5.18
N GLY A 163 0.15 13.74 -6.05
CA GLY A 163 -0.17 13.46 -7.45
C GLY A 163 -1.34 12.49 -7.58
N ARG A 164 -1.17 11.40 -8.35
CA ARG A 164 -2.20 10.36 -8.55
C ARG A 164 -2.26 9.30 -7.45
N LYS A 165 -1.41 9.37 -6.42
CA LYS A 165 -1.27 8.32 -5.39
C LYS A 165 -1.70 8.81 -4.02
N THR A 166 -2.40 7.96 -3.27
CA THR A 166 -2.74 8.21 -1.86
C THR A 166 -1.81 7.45 -0.93
N ARG A 167 -1.27 8.12 0.10
CA ARG A 167 -0.34 7.55 1.08
C ARG A 167 -0.79 7.90 2.52
N PRO A 168 -0.62 7.00 3.50
CA PRO A 168 -0.98 7.31 4.88
C PRO A 168 0.03 8.32 5.49
N LEU A 169 -0.46 9.27 6.29
CA LEU A 169 0.30 10.36 6.93
C LEU A 169 1.61 9.85 7.55
N ARG A 170 1.57 8.70 8.23
CA ARG A 170 2.77 8.10 8.86
C ARG A 170 3.96 7.85 7.93
N LYS A 171 3.75 7.83 6.60
CA LYS A 171 4.78 7.69 5.57
C LYS A 171 5.17 9.01 4.90
N CYS A 172 4.49 10.10 5.22
CA CYS A 172 4.58 11.39 4.53
C CYS A 172 5.34 12.43 5.34
N LYS A 173 6.18 12.03 6.31
CA LYS A 173 6.95 12.99 7.13
C LYS A 173 7.75 13.95 6.25
N ARG A 174 8.57 13.41 5.34
CA ARG A 174 9.42 14.20 4.44
C ARG A 174 8.60 15.12 3.54
N LEU A 175 7.42 14.68 3.11
CA LEU A 175 6.53 15.49 2.26
C LEU A 175 5.96 16.69 3.01
N LEU A 176 5.67 16.54 4.31
CA LEU A 176 5.25 17.67 5.15
C LEU A 176 6.43 18.56 5.52
N GLU A 177 7.64 18.01 5.60
CA GLU A 177 8.88 18.77 5.80
C GLU A 177 9.40 19.43 4.50
N THR A 178 8.70 19.24 3.37
CA THR A 178 8.95 19.95 2.12
C THR A 178 7.84 20.98 1.94
N GLU A 179 8.21 22.20 1.58
CA GLU A 179 7.23 23.25 1.30
C GLU A 179 6.37 22.85 0.09
N GLY A 180 5.06 23.04 0.20
CA GLY A 180 4.16 22.68 -0.89
C GLY A 180 2.72 22.42 -0.46
N ARG A 181 1.89 22.16 -1.48
CA ARG A 181 0.46 21.86 -1.34
C ARG A 181 0.24 20.36 -1.21
N LEU A 182 -0.61 19.98 -0.27
CA LEU A 182 -0.96 18.60 0.03
C LEU A 182 -2.48 18.50 0.16
N VAL A 183 -3.09 17.44 -0.37
CA VAL A 183 -4.52 17.18 -0.15
C VAL A 183 -4.66 16.10 0.91
N MET A 184 -5.26 16.43 2.05
CA MET A 184 -5.59 15.47 3.09
C MET A 184 -7.02 14.95 2.89
N ARG A 185 -7.19 13.63 2.93
CA ARG A 185 -8.50 12.94 2.86
C ARG A 185 -8.67 12.05 4.08
N ASP A 186 -9.90 11.92 4.55
CA ASP A 186 -10.26 11.04 5.67
C ASP A 186 -9.33 11.25 6.88
N VAL A 187 -9.32 12.45 7.46
CA VAL A 187 -8.51 12.72 8.65
C VAL A 187 -9.09 11.92 9.82
N VAL A 188 -8.36 10.90 10.25
CA VAL A 188 -8.82 9.96 11.29
C VAL A 188 -7.91 10.05 12.51
N GLU A 189 -8.45 10.53 13.63
CA GLU A 189 -7.79 10.45 14.93
C GLU A 189 -7.90 9.03 15.51
N ALA A 190 -6.77 8.49 15.96
CA ALA A 190 -6.74 7.23 16.69
C ALA A 190 -7.37 7.43 18.07
N LEU A 191 -8.55 6.84 18.26
CA LEU A 191 -9.26 6.89 19.54
C LEU A 191 -8.36 6.46 20.71
N PRO A 192 -8.44 7.14 21.88
CA PRO A 192 -7.69 6.77 23.08
C PRO A 192 -7.83 5.29 23.46
N ARG A 193 -9.03 4.71 23.26
CA ARG A 193 -9.32 3.28 23.46
C ARG A 193 -8.41 2.39 22.60
N THR A 194 -8.24 2.71 21.32
CA THR A 194 -7.38 1.94 20.40
C THR A 194 -5.91 2.03 20.78
N LEU A 195 -5.47 3.18 21.30
CA LEU A 195 -4.11 3.35 21.84
C LEU A 195 -3.90 2.53 23.12
N LYS A 196 -4.88 2.51 24.03
CA LYS A 196 -4.86 1.65 25.23
C LYS A 196 -4.77 0.18 24.84
N MET A 197 -5.61 -0.28 23.91
CA MET A 197 -5.56 -1.65 23.36
C MET A 197 -4.19 -2.01 22.77
N LYS A 198 -3.54 -1.07 22.06
CA LYS A 198 -2.17 -1.29 21.58
C LYS A 198 -1.18 -1.46 22.74
N GLN A 199 -1.27 -0.66 23.80
CA GLN A 199 -0.40 -0.80 24.98
C GLN A 199 -0.64 -2.11 25.70
N ASP A 200 -1.90 -2.54 25.82
CA ASP A 200 -2.26 -3.84 26.38
C ASP A 200 -1.60 -4.98 25.56
N LEU A 201 -1.67 -4.93 24.23
CA LEU A 201 -0.99 -5.90 23.36
C LEU A 201 0.53 -5.91 23.57
N ILE A 202 1.15 -4.75 23.79
CA ILE A 202 2.58 -4.65 24.15
C ILE A 202 2.84 -5.34 25.49
N GLY A 203 1.95 -5.15 26.48
CA GLY A 203 2.02 -5.85 27.77
C GLY A 203 1.90 -7.38 27.62
N MET A 204 1.01 -7.84 26.74
CA MET A 204 0.80 -9.27 26.43
C MET A 204 1.97 -9.91 25.67
N PHE A 205 2.76 -9.12 24.92
CA PHE A 205 4.00 -9.62 24.33
C PHE A 205 5.03 -9.99 25.38
N LYS A 206 5.15 -9.15 26.43
CA LYS A 206 6.10 -9.32 27.53
C LYS A 206 5.65 -10.36 28.55
N ASN A 207 4.35 -10.44 28.85
CA ASN A 207 3.83 -11.34 29.87
C ASN A 207 2.81 -12.33 29.28
N LYS A 208 3.16 -13.62 29.26
CA LYS A 208 2.30 -14.70 28.76
C LYS A 208 1.00 -14.85 29.59
N ARG A 209 1.03 -14.62 30.90
CA ARG A 209 -0.17 -14.69 31.78
C ARG A 209 -1.22 -13.66 31.35
N LYS A 210 -0.80 -12.45 30.97
CA LYS A 210 -1.70 -11.41 30.45
C LYS A 210 -2.40 -11.79 29.15
N ARG A 211 -1.91 -12.79 28.40
CA ARG A 211 -2.58 -13.30 27.20
C ARG A 211 -3.84 -14.10 27.53
N LYS A 212 -3.91 -14.74 28.71
CA LYS A 212 -5.11 -15.46 29.15
C LYS A 212 -6.33 -14.53 29.19
N ARG A 213 -6.12 -13.25 29.53
CA ARG A 213 -7.16 -12.20 29.49
C ARG A 213 -7.81 -12.00 28.12
N LEU A 214 -7.17 -12.42 27.01
CA LEU A 214 -7.81 -12.38 25.68
C LEU A 214 -8.92 -13.42 25.55
N PHE A 215 -8.84 -14.55 26.27
CA PHE A 215 -9.89 -15.56 26.27
C PHE A 215 -11.12 -15.11 27.06
N GLU A 216 -10.99 -14.14 27.95
CA GLU A 216 -12.11 -13.49 28.65
C GLU A 216 -12.85 -12.48 27.74
N LYS A 217 -12.24 -12.06 26.63
CA LYS A 217 -12.81 -11.01 25.77
C LYS A 217 -13.93 -11.50 24.88
N THR A 218 -14.86 -10.59 24.61
CA THR A 218 -15.92 -10.78 23.61
C THR A 218 -15.35 -10.73 22.19
N VAL A 219 -16.11 -11.23 21.21
CA VAL A 219 -15.73 -11.19 19.79
C VAL A 219 -15.47 -9.75 19.33
N ASP A 220 -16.33 -8.80 19.71
CA ASP A 220 -16.23 -7.39 19.30
C ASP A 220 -14.99 -6.69 19.91
N GLU A 221 -14.66 -6.98 21.16
CA GLU A 221 -13.41 -6.51 21.77
C GLU A 221 -12.20 -7.07 21.04
N LEU A 222 -12.18 -8.37 20.71
CA LEU A 222 -11.08 -8.99 19.98
C LEU A 222 -10.93 -8.42 18.56
N VAL A 223 -12.03 -8.11 17.87
CA VAL A 223 -12.01 -7.40 16.58
C VAL A 223 -11.38 -6.02 16.75
N SER A 224 -11.71 -5.32 17.83
CA SER A 224 -11.12 -4.01 18.17
C SER A 224 -9.60 -4.12 18.43
N TYR A 225 -9.16 -5.13 19.19
CA TYR A 225 -7.73 -5.45 19.36
C TYR A 225 -7.05 -5.79 18.03
N TYR A 226 -7.72 -6.55 17.15
CA TYR A 226 -7.19 -6.88 15.83
C TYR A 226 -7.05 -5.64 14.94
N GLY A 227 -7.97 -4.69 15.05
CA GLY A 227 -7.87 -3.35 14.48
C GLY A 227 -6.67 -2.56 15.03
N ALA A 228 -6.54 -2.51 16.35
CA ALA A 228 -5.44 -1.83 17.06
C ALA A 228 -4.06 -2.38 16.67
N ALA A 229 -3.96 -3.65 16.30
CA ALA A 229 -2.71 -4.23 15.80
C ALA A 229 -2.16 -3.50 14.55
N LYS A 230 -3.00 -2.81 13.76
CA LYS A 230 -2.54 -1.99 12.62
C LYS A 230 -1.70 -0.78 13.03
N LEU A 231 -1.81 -0.35 14.30
CA LEU A 231 -1.08 0.79 14.87
C LEU A 231 0.38 0.46 15.22
N PHE A 232 0.80 -0.81 15.16
CA PHE A 232 2.23 -1.16 15.24
C PHE A 232 2.96 -0.68 13.99
N SER A 233 4.08 0.03 14.18
CA SER A 233 4.95 0.50 13.10
C SER A 233 5.69 -0.66 12.44
N GLU A 234 6.23 -1.57 13.25
CA GLU A 234 7.02 -2.71 12.81
C GLU A 234 6.17 -3.86 12.28
N LYS A 235 6.61 -4.46 11.17
CA LYS A 235 5.96 -5.63 10.55
C LYS A 235 5.95 -6.84 11.50
N GLY A 236 7.06 -7.09 12.22
CA GLY A 236 7.19 -8.19 13.18
C GLY A 236 6.18 -8.09 14.32
N SER A 237 6.17 -6.96 15.03
CA SER A 237 5.22 -6.67 16.11
C SER A 237 3.75 -6.79 15.66
N ARG A 238 3.40 -6.27 14.47
CA ARG A 238 2.06 -6.42 13.89
C ARG A 238 1.68 -7.88 13.62
N THR A 239 2.61 -8.65 13.05
CA THR A 239 2.39 -10.06 12.72
C THR A 239 2.22 -10.89 13.98
N ARG A 240 3.04 -10.65 15.01
CA ARG A 240 2.95 -11.28 16.33
C ARG A 240 1.61 -11.00 17.01
N ALA A 241 1.15 -9.73 17.03
CA ALA A 241 -0.18 -9.38 17.56
C ALA A 241 -1.31 -10.12 16.83
N ARG A 242 -1.27 -10.11 15.49
CA ARG A 242 -2.32 -10.76 14.68
C ARG A 242 -2.35 -12.27 14.85
N ARG A 243 -1.18 -12.92 14.98
CA ARG A 243 -1.09 -14.37 15.24
C ARG A 243 -1.73 -14.69 16.59
N MET A 244 -1.28 -14.02 17.65
CA MET A 244 -1.82 -14.18 19.00
C MET A 244 -3.34 -13.99 19.05
N LEU A 245 -3.88 -12.95 18.43
CA LEU A 245 -5.33 -12.71 18.38
C LEU A 245 -6.06 -13.77 17.54
N SER A 246 -5.49 -14.16 16.39
CA SER A 246 -6.05 -15.21 15.53
C SER A 246 -6.12 -16.57 16.23
N ASP A 247 -5.15 -16.88 17.08
CA ASP A 247 -5.13 -18.12 17.85
C ASP A 247 -6.28 -18.12 18.87
N VAL A 248 -6.57 -16.98 19.50
CA VAL A 248 -7.75 -16.83 20.38
C VAL A 248 -9.06 -16.95 19.59
N PHE A 249 -9.17 -16.28 18.44
CA PHE A 249 -10.36 -16.41 17.57
C PHE A 249 -10.63 -17.86 17.17
N ARG A 250 -9.59 -18.60 16.80
CA ARG A 250 -9.71 -20.01 16.40
C ARG A 250 -10.12 -20.89 17.57
N ARG A 251 -9.44 -20.77 18.72
CA ARG A 251 -9.67 -21.65 19.87
C ARG A 251 -10.99 -21.38 20.59
N LYS A 252 -11.41 -20.11 20.70
CA LYS A 252 -12.61 -19.73 21.45
C LYS A 252 -13.88 -19.73 20.59
N PHE A 253 -13.78 -19.30 19.33
CA PHE A 253 -14.95 -19.07 18.48
C PHE A 253 -14.96 -19.91 17.20
N GLY A 254 -13.95 -20.77 16.99
CA GLY A 254 -13.81 -21.52 15.74
C GLY A 254 -13.52 -20.63 14.52
N MET A 255 -13.12 -19.36 14.71
CA MET A 255 -13.00 -18.40 13.61
C MET A 255 -11.55 -18.25 13.12
N ASN A 256 -11.32 -18.31 11.81
CA ASN A 256 -10.06 -17.95 11.18
C ASN A 256 -10.09 -16.54 10.61
N VAL A 257 -9.99 -15.54 11.48
CA VAL A 257 -9.98 -14.12 11.07
C VAL A 257 -8.79 -13.75 10.17
N ARG A 258 -7.78 -14.60 9.94
CA ARG A 258 -6.66 -14.30 9.02
C ARG A 258 -7.00 -14.61 7.57
N ARG A 259 -7.91 -15.56 7.31
CA ARG A 259 -8.43 -15.82 5.97
C ARG A 259 -9.21 -14.59 5.46
N ARG A 260 -9.46 -14.55 4.15
CA ARG A 260 -10.16 -13.45 3.46
C ARG A 260 -11.04 -14.07 2.40
N ILE A 261 -12.20 -13.47 2.18
CA ILE A 261 -12.99 -13.73 0.98
C ILE A 261 -12.26 -13.09 -0.19
N ILE A 262 -11.83 -13.91 -1.14
CA ILE A 262 -11.18 -13.48 -2.37
C ILE A 262 -12.04 -14.01 -3.51
N VAL A 263 -12.79 -13.12 -4.14
CA VAL A 263 -13.54 -13.45 -5.34
C VAL A 263 -12.62 -13.29 -6.52
N LYS A 264 -12.30 -14.42 -7.15
CA LYS A 264 -11.59 -14.48 -8.42
C LYS A 264 -12.64 -14.39 -9.52
N VAL A 265 -12.51 -13.37 -10.36
CA VAL A 265 -13.44 -13.11 -11.47
C VAL A 265 -12.62 -13.09 -12.73
N GLU A 266 -13.00 -13.86 -13.73
CA GLU A 266 -12.39 -13.79 -15.06
C GLU A 266 -12.52 -12.38 -15.63
N TYR A 267 -11.44 -11.88 -16.25
CA TYR A 267 -11.50 -10.55 -16.85
C TYR A 267 -12.48 -10.56 -18.03
N ASP A 268 -13.48 -9.69 -17.93
CA ASP A 268 -14.45 -9.42 -18.97
C ASP A 268 -14.78 -7.94 -18.84
N ASP A 269 -14.63 -7.19 -19.92
CA ASP A 269 -14.81 -5.74 -19.95
C ASP A 269 -16.27 -5.33 -19.70
N ARG A 270 -17.23 -6.24 -19.94
CA ARG A 270 -18.63 -6.06 -19.56
C ARG A 270 -18.83 -6.12 -18.04
N VAL A 271 -17.91 -6.72 -17.27
CA VAL A 271 -18.06 -6.87 -15.82
C VAL A 271 -17.52 -5.65 -15.08
N ARG A 272 -18.42 -4.94 -14.40
CA ARG A 272 -18.11 -3.76 -13.58
C ARG A 272 -17.56 -4.19 -12.21
N LYS A 273 -16.23 -4.23 -12.08
CA LYS A 273 -15.54 -4.62 -10.83
C LYS A 273 -16.06 -3.92 -9.57
N SER A 274 -16.37 -2.63 -9.66
CA SER A 274 -16.89 -1.84 -8.53
C SER A 274 -18.21 -2.41 -8.01
N GLU A 275 -19.11 -2.78 -8.91
CA GLU A 275 -20.39 -3.39 -8.58
C GLU A 275 -20.21 -4.80 -8.01
N VAL A 276 -19.29 -5.60 -8.56
CA VAL A 276 -18.92 -6.90 -7.95
C VAL A 276 -18.42 -6.70 -6.51
N VAL A 277 -17.55 -5.72 -6.27
CA VAL A 277 -17.05 -5.40 -4.91
C VAL A 277 -18.19 -4.99 -3.98
N ARG A 278 -19.15 -4.19 -4.46
CA ARG A 278 -20.33 -3.78 -3.69
C ARG A 278 -21.22 -4.97 -3.37
N LEU A 279 -21.51 -5.82 -4.37
CA LEU A 279 -22.33 -7.02 -4.23
C LEU A 279 -21.73 -7.98 -3.19
N VAL A 280 -20.43 -8.30 -3.30
CA VAL A 280 -19.73 -9.16 -2.34
C VAL A 280 -19.78 -8.57 -0.94
N ARG A 281 -19.58 -7.26 -0.78
CA ARG A 281 -19.69 -6.59 0.53
C ARG A 281 -21.12 -6.60 1.07
N SER A 282 -22.12 -6.48 0.21
CA SER A 282 -23.53 -6.61 0.56
C SER A 282 -23.82 -8.01 1.09
N GLY A 283 -23.40 -9.04 0.34
CA GLY A 283 -23.53 -10.46 0.72
C GLY A 283 -22.88 -10.79 2.06
N VAL A 284 -21.66 -10.29 2.33
CA VAL A 284 -21.03 -10.42 3.66
C VAL A 284 -21.85 -9.78 4.78
N GLY A 285 -22.67 -8.78 4.46
CA GLY A 285 -23.62 -8.17 5.40
C GLY A 285 -24.79 -9.04 5.80
N ARG A 286 -25.14 -10.03 4.98
CA ARG A 286 -26.23 -10.98 5.23
C ARG A 286 -25.83 -12.11 6.19
N LEU A 287 -24.54 -12.23 6.52
CA LEU A 287 -24.05 -13.23 7.45
C LEU A 287 -24.55 -12.96 8.88
N GLN A 288 -24.87 -14.03 9.61
CA GLN A 288 -25.29 -14.00 11.01
C GLN A 288 -24.09 -13.83 11.95
N LEU A 289 -23.35 -12.74 11.77
CA LEU A 289 -22.16 -12.40 12.54
C LEU A 289 -22.36 -11.07 13.27
N THR A 290 -21.60 -10.85 14.34
CA THR A 290 -21.64 -9.54 15.01
C THR A 290 -21.23 -8.43 14.04
N ARG A 291 -21.82 -7.24 14.20
CA ARG A 291 -21.58 -6.07 13.33
C ARG A 291 -20.09 -5.76 13.19
N SER A 292 -19.30 -5.95 14.23
CA SER A 292 -17.85 -5.70 14.20
C SER A 292 -17.13 -6.70 13.30
N VAL A 293 -17.49 -7.99 13.38
CA VAL A 293 -16.93 -9.05 12.52
C VAL A 293 -17.32 -8.81 11.07
N VAL A 294 -18.60 -8.56 10.78
CA VAL A 294 -19.08 -8.23 9.43
C VAL A 294 -18.30 -7.05 8.86
N GLY A 295 -18.16 -5.96 9.63
CA GLY A 295 -17.37 -4.80 9.21
C GLY A 295 -15.88 -5.13 8.98
N MET A 296 -15.29 -6.02 9.78
CA MET A 296 -13.92 -6.50 9.58
C MET A 296 -13.78 -7.32 8.30
N VAL A 297 -14.71 -8.23 8.01
CA VAL A 297 -14.71 -9.09 6.82
C VAL A 297 -14.96 -8.27 5.57
N ARG A 298 -15.97 -7.38 5.55
CA ARG A 298 -16.27 -6.45 4.45
C ARG A 298 -15.05 -5.64 4.01
N ARG A 299 -14.30 -5.08 4.97
CA ARG A 299 -13.07 -4.30 4.69
C ARG A 299 -11.92 -5.14 4.13
N ARG A 300 -12.00 -6.46 4.24
CA ARG A 300 -10.92 -7.40 3.87
C ARG A 300 -11.29 -8.30 2.70
N ALA A 301 -12.56 -8.37 2.33
CA ALA A 301 -13.02 -8.96 1.09
C ALA A 301 -12.33 -8.27 -0.09
N ARG A 302 -11.94 -9.07 -1.08
CA ARG A 302 -11.24 -8.60 -2.28
C ARG A 302 -11.86 -9.25 -3.51
N VAL A 303 -11.91 -8.47 -4.58
CA VAL A 303 -12.20 -8.96 -5.92
C VAL A 303 -10.93 -8.81 -6.73
N VAL A 304 -10.48 -9.91 -7.32
CA VAL A 304 -9.26 -9.98 -8.14
C VAL A 304 -9.63 -10.46 -9.53
N TRP A 305 -9.01 -9.85 -10.54
CA TRP A 305 -9.13 -10.35 -11.90
C TRP A 305 -8.26 -11.59 -12.04
N THR A 306 -8.83 -12.65 -12.59
CA THR A 306 -8.08 -13.76 -13.15
C THR A 306 -7.83 -13.51 -14.62
N ARG A 307 -6.72 -14.05 -15.11
CA ARG A 307 -6.36 -13.97 -16.52
C ARG A 307 -7.34 -14.83 -17.31
N SER A 308 -8.02 -14.24 -18.27
CA SER A 308 -8.78 -14.94 -19.30
C SER A 308 -7.80 -15.39 -20.38
N GLN A 309 -8.17 -16.43 -21.14
CA GLN A 309 -7.36 -16.86 -22.28
C GLN A 309 -7.23 -15.72 -23.27
N ASN A 310 -5.99 -15.34 -23.61
CA ASN A 310 -5.74 -14.37 -24.68
C ASN A 310 -5.65 -15.06 -26.03
N VAL A 311 -5.69 -14.27 -27.12
CA VAL A 311 -5.62 -14.82 -28.49
C VAL A 311 -4.35 -15.65 -28.70
N GLY A 312 -3.22 -15.24 -28.12
CA GLY A 312 -1.97 -16.01 -28.22
C GLY A 312 -2.08 -17.39 -27.56
N GLU A 313 -2.72 -17.49 -26.39
CA GLU A 313 -2.96 -18.76 -25.71
C GLU A 313 -3.91 -19.67 -26.48
N ILE A 314 -4.81 -19.11 -27.28
CA ILE A 314 -5.74 -19.89 -28.12
C ILE A 314 -5.08 -20.32 -29.43
N LEU A 315 -4.31 -19.44 -30.08
CA LEU A 315 -3.74 -19.69 -31.40
C LEU A 315 -2.38 -20.38 -31.36
N HIS A 316 -1.50 -20.07 -30.41
CA HIS A 316 -0.13 -20.57 -30.45
C HIS A 316 -0.07 -22.08 -30.16
N ASN A 317 0.52 -22.84 -31.07
CA ASN A 317 0.75 -24.28 -30.95
C ASN A 317 2.21 -24.69 -31.20
N HIS A 318 3.12 -23.75 -31.48
CA HIS A 318 4.54 -24.02 -31.76
C HIS A 318 5.22 -24.92 -30.71
N ARG A 319 4.92 -24.74 -29.42
CA ARG A 319 5.47 -25.60 -28.35
C ARG A 319 5.05 -27.06 -28.49
N ARG A 320 3.82 -27.31 -28.96
CA ARG A 320 3.32 -28.66 -29.22
C ARG A 320 4.10 -29.28 -30.39
N TYR A 321 4.21 -28.55 -31.50
CA TYR A 321 4.98 -29.02 -32.67
C TYR A 321 6.47 -29.26 -32.39
N ALA A 322 7.10 -28.39 -31.60
CA ALA A 322 8.48 -28.59 -31.18
C ALA A 322 8.66 -29.84 -30.30
N ALA A 323 7.66 -30.16 -29.45
CA ALA A 323 7.69 -31.36 -28.62
C ALA A 323 7.39 -32.65 -29.39
N ASP A 324 6.47 -32.60 -30.35
CA ASP A 324 6.07 -33.76 -31.14
C ASP A 324 7.15 -34.20 -32.15
N GLY A 325 8.07 -33.29 -32.53
CA GLY A 325 9.14 -33.58 -33.49
C GLY A 325 8.64 -33.85 -34.92
N VAL A 326 7.36 -33.56 -35.19
CA VAL A 326 6.73 -33.80 -36.50
C VAL A 326 6.92 -32.58 -37.39
N PHE A 327 7.75 -32.74 -38.42
CA PHE A 327 8.10 -31.69 -39.39
C PHE A 327 7.70 -32.03 -40.83
N GLY A 328 6.72 -32.91 -41.04
CA GLY A 328 6.19 -33.21 -42.38
C GLY A 328 5.49 -32.00 -43.02
N CYS A 329 5.56 -31.89 -44.35
CA CYS A 329 4.78 -30.89 -45.06
C CYS A 329 3.30 -31.28 -45.10
N THR A 330 2.44 -30.46 -44.49
CA THR A 330 0.97 -30.64 -44.47
C THR A 330 0.22 -29.61 -45.31
N CYS A 331 0.95 -28.72 -46.00
CA CYS A 331 0.38 -27.51 -46.56
C CYS A 331 0.16 -27.55 -48.10
N ILE A 332 0.29 -28.71 -48.74
CA ILE A 332 0.27 -28.85 -50.21
C ILE A 332 -1.04 -28.36 -50.82
N ASP A 333 -2.18 -28.66 -50.21
CA ASP A 333 -3.51 -28.32 -50.75
C ASP A 333 -4.12 -27.07 -50.11
N MET A 334 -3.36 -26.37 -49.25
CA MET A 334 -3.86 -25.19 -48.54
C MET A 334 -3.73 -23.93 -49.39
N SER A 335 -4.78 -23.10 -49.41
CA SER A 335 -4.87 -21.86 -50.19
C SER A 335 -4.29 -20.63 -49.47
N PHE A 336 -3.30 -20.80 -48.60
CA PHE A 336 -2.67 -19.70 -47.85
C PHE A 336 -1.44 -19.15 -48.59
N PRO A 337 -1.00 -17.90 -48.30
CA PRO A 337 0.20 -17.34 -48.91
C PRO A 337 1.45 -18.20 -48.66
N ARG A 338 2.29 -18.31 -49.69
CA ARG A 338 3.45 -19.22 -49.71
C ARG A 338 4.76 -18.49 -49.95
N LEU A 339 5.82 -19.03 -49.36
CA LEU A 339 7.21 -18.68 -49.61
C LEU A 339 7.99 -19.98 -49.81
N GLY A 340 8.69 -20.12 -50.94
CA GLY A 340 9.43 -21.35 -51.27
C GLY A 340 8.55 -22.59 -51.37
N GLY A 341 7.34 -22.48 -51.94
CA GLY A 341 6.41 -23.61 -52.10
C GLY A 341 5.61 -24.01 -50.85
N HIS A 342 5.98 -23.48 -49.68
CA HIS A 342 5.33 -23.78 -48.40
C HIS A 342 4.56 -22.58 -47.84
N VAL A 343 3.51 -22.86 -47.06
CA VAL A 343 2.76 -21.81 -46.36
C VAL A 343 3.67 -21.09 -45.37
N HIS A 344 3.75 -19.77 -45.48
CA HIS A 344 4.54 -18.91 -44.60
C HIS A 344 4.08 -17.45 -44.72
N PHE A 345 3.41 -16.92 -43.71
CA PHE A 345 2.86 -15.55 -43.73
C PHE A 345 2.62 -15.02 -42.31
N ARG A 346 2.58 -13.69 -42.16
CA ARG A 346 2.16 -13.07 -40.89
C ARG A 346 0.64 -13.11 -40.78
N LEU A 347 0.11 -13.42 -39.61
CA LEU A 347 -1.34 -13.54 -39.43
C LEU A 347 -2.09 -12.25 -39.80
N GLY A 348 -1.46 -11.08 -39.67
CA GLY A 348 -2.01 -9.79 -40.09
C GLY A 348 -2.14 -9.60 -41.61
N GLU A 349 -1.39 -10.36 -42.42
CA GLU A 349 -1.42 -10.32 -43.90
C GLU A 349 -2.60 -11.12 -44.47
N LEU A 350 -3.25 -11.95 -43.66
CA LEU A 350 -4.41 -12.72 -44.09
C LEU A 350 -5.63 -11.79 -44.24
N THR A 351 -6.15 -11.66 -45.47
CA THR A 351 -7.25 -10.75 -45.83
C THR A 351 -8.47 -10.88 -44.92
N GLU A 352 -8.79 -12.11 -44.49
CA GLU A 352 -9.92 -12.42 -43.62
C GLU A 352 -9.48 -12.69 -42.16
N CYS A 353 -8.46 -11.99 -41.68
CA CYS A 353 -8.04 -12.08 -40.28
C CYS A 353 -8.92 -11.18 -39.41
N PRO A 354 -9.66 -11.72 -38.43
CA PRO A 354 -10.41 -10.91 -37.48
C PRO A 354 -9.50 -9.91 -36.77
N ASP A 355 -9.94 -8.66 -36.62
CA ASP A 355 -9.14 -7.60 -35.98
C ASP A 355 -8.67 -7.99 -34.58
N ILE A 356 -9.53 -8.67 -33.81
CA ILE A 356 -9.16 -9.16 -32.48
C ILE A 356 -7.99 -10.14 -32.53
N ALA A 357 -7.89 -10.94 -33.59
CA ALA A 357 -6.86 -11.93 -33.76
C ALA A 357 -5.52 -11.32 -34.16
N ARG A 358 -5.45 -10.05 -34.60
CA ARG A 358 -4.20 -9.41 -35.02
C ARG A 358 -3.22 -9.17 -33.88
N ASN A 359 -3.68 -9.03 -32.64
CA ASN A 359 -2.83 -8.88 -31.46
C ASN A 359 -3.00 -10.06 -30.50
N ALA A 360 -1.93 -10.84 -30.28
CA ALA A 360 -1.95 -12.01 -29.39
C ALA A 360 -2.26 -11.67 -27.91
N LYS A 361 -2.08 -10.42 -27.49
CA LYS A 361 -2.41 -9.97 -26.12
C LYS A 361 -3.89 -9.62 -25.93
N ASN A 362 -4.66 -9.54 -27.02
CA ASN A 362 -6.10 -9.30 -26.93
C ASN A 362 -6.78 -10.45 -26.19
N VAL A 363 -7.82 -10.12 -25.44
CA VAL A 363 -8.65 -11.08 -24.72
C VAL A 363 -9.99 -11.18 -25.44
N PRO A 364 -10.27 -12.28 -26.16
CA PRO A 364 -11.56 -12.46 -26.80
C PRO A 364 -12.70 -12.52 -25.78
N ARG A 365 -13.82 -11.91 -26.15
CA ARG A 365 -15.06 -11.94 -25.38
C ARG A 365 -15.73 -13.29 -25.64
N ASP A 366 -16.22 -13.94 -24.59
CA ASP A 366 -17.18 -15.03 -24.79
C ASP A 366 -18.50 -14.41 -25.24
N GLY A 367 -18.83 -14.55 -26.54
CA GLY A 367 -20.05 -14.03 -27.13
C GLY A 367 -21.33 -14.68 -26.59
N GLY A 368 -21.22 -15.79 -25.88
CA GLY A 368 -22.37 -16.43 -25.24
C GLY A 368 -23.01 -15.54 -24.15
N ASN A 369 -24.31 -15.75 -23.93
CA ASN A 369 -25.06 -15.22 -22.77
C ASN A 369 -24.54 -15.76 -21.40
N GLY A 370 -23.45 -16.53 -21.42
CA GLY A 370 -22.88 -17.22 -20.28
C GLY A 370 -22.13 -16.33 -19.28
N VAL A 371 -21.87 -15.05 -19.57
CA VAL A 371 -21.16 -14.15 -18.64
C VAL A 371 -21.88 -14.08 -17.29
N LEU A 372 -23.20 -13.96 -17.32
CA LEU A 372 -24.02 -13.85 -16.11
C LEU A 372 -23.90 -15.13 -15.29
N THR A 373 -24.08 -16.28 -15.93
CA THR A 373 -23.99 -17.62 -15.31
C THR A 373 -22.57 -17.90 -14.79
N ARG A 374 -21.54 -17.55 -15.55
CA ARG A 374 -20.13 -17.66 -15.15
C ARG A 374 -19.85 -16.81 -13.93
N LEU A 375 -20.21 -15.52 -13.95
CA LEU A 375 -20.00 -14.60 -12.83
C LEU A 375 -20.76 -15.06 -11.58
N ALA A 376 -21.99 -15.57 -11.74
CA ALA A 376 -22.77 -16.13 -10.64
C ALA A 376 -22.08 -17.37 -10.02
N LYS A 377 -21.51 -18.26 -10.86
CA LYS A 377 -20.73 -19.42 -10.42
C LYS A 377 -19.45 -18.99 -9.70
N GLU A 378 -18.69 -18.04 -10.25
CA GLU A 378 -17.48 -17.50 -9.63
C GLU A 378 -17.75 -16.87 -8.26
N LEU A 379 -18.84 -16.09 -8.17
CA LEU A 379 -19.29 -15.50 -6.91
C LEU A 379 -19.69 -16.57 -5.90
N SER A 380 -20.46 -17.57 -6.32
CA SER A 380 -20.90 -18.68 -5.46
C SER A 380 -19.70 -19.48 -4.95
N ASN A 381 -18.78 -19.89 -5.83
CA ASN A 381 -17.57 -20.62 -5.47
C ASN A 381 -16.70 -19.85 -4.47
N ALA A 382 -16.61 -18.53 -4.60
CA ALA A 382 -15.78 -17.71 -3.71
C ALA A 382 -16.36 -17.55 -2.30
N VAL A 383 -17.65 -17.81 -2.11
CA VAL A 383 -18.35 -17.67 -0.82
C VAL A 383 -18.89 -19.00 -0.27
N ASP A 384 -18.69 -20.10 -0.99
CA ASP A 384 -19.13 -21.43 -0.57
C ASP A 384 -18.44 -21.87 0.74
N ASP A 385 -17.11 -21.69 0.79
CA ASP A 385 -16.31 -21.94 2.00
C ASP A 385 -16.19 -20.67 2.87
N VAL A 386 -17.28 -20.33 3.58
CA VAL A 386 -17.28 -19.32 4.66
C VAL A 386 -17.35 -19.92 6.07
N SER A 387 -17.35 -21.25 6.20
CA SER A 387 -17.40 -21.98 7.48
C SER A 387 -16.27 -21.61 8.45
N TRP A 388 -15.13 -21.16 7.92
CA TRP A 388 -14.02 -20.66 8.71
C TRP A 388 -14.34 -19.36 9.48
N LEU A 389 -15.49 -18.72 9.25
CA LEU A 389 -15.96 -17.57 10.03
C LEU A 389 -16.68 -17.96 11.33
N GLY A 390 -16.84 -19.26 11.63
CA GLY A 390 -17.51 -19.75 12.84
C GLY A 390 -18.60 -20.77 12.50
N LYS A 391 -19.28 -21.27 13.53
CA LYS A 391 -20.51 -22.06 13.36
C LYS A 391 -21.68 -21.13 13.03
N ASP A 392 -22.68 -21.64 12.32
CA ASP A 392 -23.98 -20.99 12.10
C ASP A 392 -23.90 -19.59 11.46
N VAL A 393 -22.88 -19.36 10.62
CA VAL A 393 -22.62 -18.05 9.99
C VAL A 393 -23.68 -17.68 8.93
N GLY A 394 -24.48 -18.66 8.51
CA GLY A 394 -25.38 -18.57 7.36
C GLY A 394 -24.65 -18.76 6.03
N LYS A 395 -25.43 -18.81 4.94
CA LYS A 395 -24.91 -18.92 3.57
C LYS A 395 -24.99 -17.57 2.87
N ILE A 396 -23.98 -17.25 2.07
CA ILE A 396 -24.06 -16.14 1.12
C ILE A 396 -24.56 -16.72 -0.20
N SER A 397 -25.75 -16.32 -0.63
CA SER A 397 -26.25 -16.52 -1.99
C SER A 397 -26.40 -15.16 -2.67
N PHE A 398 -26.38 -15.15 -4.00
CA PHE A 398 -26.63 -13.98 -4.83
C PHE A 398 -27.72 -14.34 -5.84
N SER A 399 -28.73 -13.49 -6.03
CA SER A 399 -29.72 -13.72 -7.09
C SER A 399 -29.12 -13.38 -8.45
N LEU A 400 -29.64 -13.98 -9.53
CA LEU A 400 -29.21 -13.65 -10.89
C LEU A 400 -29.43 -12.18 -11.22
N GLU A 401 -30.48 -11.56 -10.69
CA GLU A 401 -30.74 -10.13 -10.82
C GLU A 401 -29.64 -9.28 -10.15
N GLU A 402 -29.22 -9.64 -8.94
CA GLU A 402 -28.13 -8.95 -8.25
C GLU A 402 -26.81 -9.04 -9.03
N VAL A 403 -26.52 -10.21 -9.59
CA VAL A 403 -25.35 -10.45 -10.44
C VAL A 403 -25.47 -9.71 -11.77
N GLY A 404 -26.67 -9.64 -12.35
CA GLY A 404 -26.97 -8.90 -13.58
C GLY A 404 -26.60 -7.43 -13.48
N ARG A 405 -26.78 -6.79 -12.32
CA ARG A 405 -26.31 -5.42 -12.08
C ARG A 405 -24.79 -5.26 -12.15
N CYS A 406 -24.01 -6.33 -12.00
CA CYS A 406 -22.57 -6.28 -12.15
C CYS A 406 -22.11 -6.32 -13.62
N VAL A 407 -22.98 -6.72 -14.54
CA VAL A 407 -22.70 -6.77 -15.98
C VAL A 407 -23.27 -5.51 -16.63
N GLY A 408 -22.45 -4.81 -17.41
CA GLY A 408 -22.89 -3.68 -18.21
C GLY A 408 -23.87 -4.13 -19.28
N ARG A 409 -24.83 -3.28 -19.66
CA ARG A 409 -25.60 -3.51 -20.88
C ARG A 409 -24.60 -3.44 -22.03
N SER A 410 -24.33 -4.58 -22.67
CA SER A 410 -23.49 -4.58 -23.87
C SER A 410 -24.14 -3.66 -24.90
N GLY A 411 -23.42 -2.64 -25.35
CA GLY A 411 -23.68 -2.13 -26.69
C GLY A 411 -23.50 -3.30 -27.65
N ALA A 412 -24.25 -3.31 -28.76
CA ALA A 412 -24.23 -4.38 -29.77
C ALA A 412 -22.89 -4.51 -30.53
N ASP A 413 -21.78 -4.12 -29.91
CA ASP A 413 -20.45 -4.23 -30.46
C ASP A 413 -20.02 -5.70 -30.43
N THR A 414 -20.28 -6.37 -31.55
CA THR A 414 -19.88 -7.74 -31.88
C THR A 414 -18.39 -7.87 -32.17
N SER A 415 -17.62 -6.78 -32.09
CA SER A 415 -16.17 -6.82 -32.28
C SER A 415 -15.51 -7.64 -31.17
N GLY A 416 -14.96 -8.80 -31.54
CA GLY A 416 -14.06 -9.57 -30.68
C GLY A 416 -14.59 -10.85 -30.03
N ASP A 417 -15.42 -11.63 -30.72
CA ASP A 417 -15.94 -12.90 -30.19
C ASP A 417 -14.90 -14.03 -30.21
N LEU A 418 -14.84 -14.79 -29.11
CA LEU A 418 -14.04 -16.01 -28.93
C LEU A 418 -14.32 -17.06 -30.00
N THR A 419 -15.56 -17.15 -30.50
CA THR A 419 -15.92 -18.06 -31.58
C THR A 419 -15.13 -17.76 -32.84
N THR A 420 -14.98 -16.49 -33.21
CA THR A 420 -14.21 -16.08 -34.41
C THR A 420 -12.74 -16.46 -34.30
N VAL A 421 -12.15 -16.32 -33.11
CA VAL A 421 -10.75 -16.71 -32.85
C VAL A 421 -10.59 -18.23 -32.93
N ARG A 422 -11.56 -19.00 -32.42
CA ARG A 422 -11.56 -20.47 -32.52
C ARG A 422 -11.79 -20.96 -33.95
N GLN A 423 -12.66 -20.33 -34.71
CA GLN A 423 -12.86 -20.61 -36.13
C GLN A 423 -11.58 -20.34 -36.93
N LEU A 424 -10.89 -19.22 -36.66
CA LEU A 424 -9.57 -18.97 -37.22
C LEU A 424 -8.57 -20.04 -36.81
N ALA A 425 -8.58 -20.46 -35.54
CA ALA A 425 -7.69 -21.52 -35.05
C ALA A 425 -7.93 -22.85 -35.80
N ALA A 426 -9.19 -23.20 -36.07
CA ALA A 426 -9.56 -24.39 -36.82
C ALA A 426 -9.22 -24.28 -38.31
N ARG A 427 -9.39 -23.09 -38.92
CA ARG A 427 -8.99 -22.84 -40.31
C ARG A 427 -7.48 -22.98 -40.53
N LEU A 428 -6.69 -22.68 -39.50
CA LEU A 428 -5.24 -22.82 -39.50
C LEU A 428 -4.77 -24.16 -38.91
N ASP A 429 -5.65 -25.15 -38.79
CA ASP A 429 -5.27 -26.46 -38.29
C ASP A 429 -4.28 -27.15 -39.25
N GLY A 430 -3.38 -27.95 -38.68
CA GLY A 430 -2.26 -28.54 -39.42
C GLY A 430 -1.07 -27.59 -39.67
N LEU A 431 -1.18 -26.29 -39.37
CA LEU A 431 -0.09 -25.31 -39.47
C LEU A 431 0.50 -24.94 -38.10
N VAL A 432 1.75 -24.48 -38.11
CA VAL A 432 2.42 -23.93 -36.92
C VAL A 432 2.10 -22.45 -36.77
N ARG A 433 1.72 -22.07 -35.56
CA ARG A 433 1.36 -20.72 -35.13
C ARG A 433 2.27 -20.33 -33.98
N THR A 434 3.19 -19.41 -34.27
CA THR A 434 4.25 -19.00 -33.35
C THR A 434 4.23 -17.49 -33.14
N PRO A 435 4.54 -16.97 -31.94
CA PRO A 435 4.77 -15.54 -31.77
C PRO A 435 5.99 -15.09 -32.57
N LEU A 436 5.97 -13.87 -33.09
CA LEU A 436 7.14 -13.27 -33.70
C LEU A 436 8.07 -12.75 -32.58
N ASP A 437 9.32 -13.24 -32.52
CA ASP A 437 10.21 -13.12 -31.35
C ASP A 437 10.33 -11.69 -30.77
N ARG A 438 10.54 -10.69 -31.64
CA ARG A 438 10.65 -9.27 -31.24
C ARG A 438 9.33 -8.53 -31.09
N ASN A 439 8.22 -9.15 -31.51
CA ASN A 439 6.88 -8.56 -31.41
C ASN A 439 5.88 -9.63 -30.99
N PRO A 440 5.72 -9.90 -29.68
CA PRO A 440 4.82 -10.94 -29.19
C PRO A 440 3.34 -10.60 -29.42
N GLY A 441 3.02 -9.41 -29.96
CA GLY A 441 1.68 -9.10 -30.43
C GLY A 441 1.38 -9.72 -31.80
N ASP A 442 2.40 -9.84 -32.66
CA ASP A 442 2.29 -10.37 -34.02
C ASP A 442 2.55 -11.89 -34.04
N LYS A 443 2.01 -12.54 -35.06
CA LYS A 443 1.99 -14.00 -35.19
C LYS A 443 2.45 -14.42 -36.57
N LEU A 444 3.31 -15.42 -36.60
CA LEU A 444 3.75 -16.07 -37.82
C LEU A 444 3.04 -17.41 -37.96
N VAL A 445 2.46 -17.65 -39.13
CA VAL A 445 1.83 -18.91 -39.51
C VAL A 445 2.70 -19.55 -40.58
N MET A 446 3.08 -20.80 -40.39
CA MET A 446 3.94 -21.51 -41.33
C MET A 446 3.67 -23.01 -41.38
N CYS A 447 4.12 -23.63 -42.46
CA CYS A 447 4.18 -25.08 -42.62
C CYS A 447 5.03 -25.72 -41.50
N PRO A 448 4.63 -26.87 -40.93
CA PRO A 448 5.46 -27.60 -39.96
C PRO A 448 6.86 -27.93 -40.46
N PHE A 449 7.02 -28.23 -41.75
CA PHE A 449 8.32 -28.44 -42.38
C PHE A 449 9.23 -27.20 -42.28
N VAL A 450 8.73 -26.04 -42.67
CA VAL A 450 9.47 -24.76 -42.58
C VAL A 450 9.82 -24.44 -41.13
N TYR A 451 8.91 -24.69 -40.20
CA TYR A 451 9.18 -24.51 -38.77
C TYR A 451 10.29 -25.46 -38.28
N GLY A 452 10.26 -26.72 -38.69
CA GLY A 452 11.27 -27.72 -38.34
C GLY A 452 12.65 -27.35 -38.83
N GLU A 453 12.77 -27.00 -40.11
CA GLU A 453 14.03 -26.54 -40.70
C GLU A 453 14.57 -25.29 -39.96
N ALA A 454 13.69 -24.32 -39.67
CA ALA A 454 14.09 -23.14 -38.91
C ALA A 454 14.56 -23.49 -37.48
N MET A 455 13.88 -24.42 -36.79
CA MET A 455 14.28 -24.89 -35.46
C MET A 455 15.61 -25.65 -35.51
N LYS A 456 15.80 -26.52 -36.49
CA LYS A 456 17.05 -27.28 -36.71
C LYS A 456 18.22 -26.33 -36.97
N ALA A 457 18.06 -25.40 -37.91
CA ALA A 457 19.07 -24.40 -38.22
C ALA A 457 19.40 -23.51 -37.00
N THR A 458 18.38 -23.13 -36.21
CA THR A 458 18.58 -22.20 -35.08
C THR A 458 19.20 -22.86 -33.85
N PHE A 459 18.83 -24.10 -33.55
CA PHE A 459 19.17 -24.74 -32.26
C PHE A 459 20.04 -25.98 -32.38
N VAL A 460 20.04 -26.67 -33.53
CA VAL A 460 20.80 -27.93 -33.70
C VAL A 460 22.07 -27.67 -34.51
N GLU A 461 21.98 -26.92 -35.59
CA GLU A 461 23.12 -26.61 -36.48
C GLU A 461 23.88 -25.35 -36.06
N ASN A 462 23.44 -24.68 -35.00
CA ASN A 462 24.07 -23.46 -34.50
C ASN A 462 25.13 -23.81 -33.45
N ASP A 463 26.39 -23.49 -33.75
CA ASP A 463 27.57 -23.73 -32.89
C ASP A 463 27.47 -23.07 -31.50
N GLY A 464 26.57 -22.10 -31.31
CA GLY A 464 26.27 -21.49 -30.02
C GLY A 464 25.42 -22.35 -29.07
N TYR A 465 24.91 -23.50 -29.53
CA TYR A 465 24.14 -24.44 -28.73
C TYR A 465 24.79 -25.82 -28.74
N GLU A 466 24.77 -26.49 -27.60
CA GLU A 466 25.23 -27.87 -27.45
C GLU A 466 24.03 -28.76 -27.13
N VAL A 467 23.85 -29.83 -27.90
CA VAL A 467 22.82 -30.83 -27.62
C VAL A 467 23.23 -31.65 -26.41
N CYS A 468 22.45 -31.59 -25.33
CA CYS A 468 22.76 -32.28 -24.09
C CYS A 468 21.72 -33.36 -23.80
N GLU A 469 22.17 -34.62 -23.72
CA GLU A 469 21.31 -35.77 -23.39
C GLU A 469 21.01 -35.90 -21.89
N ARG A 470 21.66 -35.08 -21.05
CA ARG A 470 21.50 -35.11 -19.60
C ARG A 470 20.13 -34.56 -19.20
N LYS A 471 19.57 -35.09 -18.10
CA LYS A 471 18.30 -34.59 -17.55
C LYS A 471 18.41 -33.11 -17.16
N GLU A 472 17.39 -32.32 -17.48
CA GLU A 472 17.31 -30.88 -17.18
C GLU A 472 17.67 -30.55 -15.73
N GLY A 473 17.22 -31.37 -14.77
CA GLY A 473 17.52 -31.16 -13.34
C GLY A 473 19.01 -31.23 -12.99
N VAL A 474 19.79 -32.06 -13.69
CA VAL A 474 21.24 -32.18 -13.51
C VAL A 474 21.92 -30.92 -14.06
N ILE A 475 21.58 -30.53 -15.29
CA ILE A 475 22.09 -29.32 -15.95
C ILE A 475 21.80 -28.08 -15.09
N LEU A 476 20.56 -27.92 -14.61
CA LEU A 476 20.19 -26.80 -13.76
C LEU A 476 20.89 -26.82 -12.39
N SER A 477 21.23 -28.00 -11.86
CA SER A 477 21.96 -28.12 -10.60
C SER A 477 23.43 -27.74 -10.74
N GLU A 478 24.08 -28.12 -11.84
CA GLU A 478 25.45 -27.76 -12.16
C GLU A 478 25.57 -26.25 -12.37
N ILE A 479 24.71 -25.67 -13.22
CA ILE A 479 24.69 -24.21 -13.45
C ILE A 479 24.46 -23.46 -12.13
N ARG A 480 23.57 -23.93 -11.25
CA ARG A 480 23.34 -23.30 -9.94
C ARG A 480 24.44 -23.56 -8.91
N GLY A 481 25.30 -24.55 -9.13
CA GLY A 481 26.47 -24.82 -8.29
C GLY A 481 27.67 -23.97 -8.65
N GLU A 482 27.74 -23.50 -9.90
CA GLU A 482 28.81 -22.65 -10.42
C GLU A 482 28.62 -21.14 -10.14
N PHE A 483 27.42 -20.72 -9.69
CA PHE A 483 27.09 -19.34 -9.30
C PHE A 483 26.66 -19.24 -7.83
#